data_AF-A0AAU7VUY9-F1
#
_entry.id   AF-A0AAU7VUY9-F1
#
_cell.length_a   1.000
_cell.length_b   1.000
_cell.length_c   1.000
_cell.angle_alpha   90.00
_cell.angle_beta   90.00
_cell.angle_gamma   90.00
#
_symmetry.space_group_name_H-M   'P 1'
#
loop_
_entity.id
_entity.type
_entity.pdbx_description
1 polymer ?
#
loop_
_entity_poly.entity_id
_entity_poly.type
_entity_poly.pdbx_seq_one_letter_code
_entity_poly.pdbx_strand_id
1 'polypeptide(L)'
;MVTSSVAPDDPAAGRGISRRTQSDIYRAGISGTKPAVPVASAALESAARKALSAEAFAYIAGGAGAERTMAANRAAFGRWQVWPRPLRDVSERDLGVDFLGKRRPTPLLLAPLGVMEMAHGDADLAVARAAASVGVPYTLSNQASFPMEQVADAAPQGSRLFQLYWSASDDLNRSLLARAEAS
;
A
#
# COMPACT_ATOMS: atom_id res chain seq x y z
N MET A 1 -16.99 8.15 -4.40
CA MET A 1 -17.01 7.00 -5.33
C MET A 1 -16.31 7.42 -6.60
N VAL A 2 -15.04 7.05 -6.80
CA VAL A 2 -14.42 7.16 -8.13
C VAL A 2 -14.88 5.93 -8.89
N THR A 3 -15.88 6.12 -9.75
CA THR A 3 -16.31 5.08 -10.69
C THR A 3 -15.15 4.80 -11.63
N SER A 4 -14.70 3.55 -11.62
CA SER A 4 -13.77 3.02 -12.61
C SER A 4 -14.36 3.25 -14.01
N SER A 5 -13.74 4.11 -14.83
CA SER A 5 -14.17 4.42 -16.19
C SER A 5 -13.77 3.33 -17.19
N VAL A 6 -13.85 2.06 -16.80
CA VAL A 6 -13.40 0.96 -17.64
C VAL A 6 -14.45 0.69 -18.69
N ALA A 7 -14.09 0.94 -19.95
CA ALA A 7 -14.79 0.34 -21.08
C ALA A 7 -14.71 -1.20 -20.93
N PRO A 8 -15.82 -1.92 -21.09
CA PRO A 8 -15.91 -3.36 -20.81
C PRO A 8 -14.89 -4.23 -21.57
N ASP A 9 -14.24 -3.70 -22.61
CA ASP A 9 -13.30 -4.39 -23.49
C ASP A 9 -11.89 -3.76 -23.55
N ASP A 10 -11.29 -3.34 -22.43
CA ASP A 10 -9.89 -2.87 -22.47
C ASP A 10 -8.92 -4.05 -22.74
N PRO A 11 -8.20 -4.10 -23.88
CA PRO A 11 -7.20 -5.15 -24.15
C PRO A 11 -6.02 -5.13 -23.17
N ALA A 12 -5.85 -4.08 -22.36
CA ALA A 12 -4.90 -4.06 -21.25
C ALA A 12 -5.40 -4.82 -20.01
N ALA A 13 -6.69 -5.20 -19.96
CA ALA A 13 -7.30 -5.82 -18.79
C ALA A 13 -6.59 -7.12 -18.37
N GLY A 14 -6.18 -7.95 -19.32
CA GLY A 14 -5.42 -9.18 -19.08
C GLY A 14 -3.93 -8.98 -18.76
N ARG A 15 -3.37 -7.76 -18.91
CA ARG A 15 -1.91 -7.52 -18.85
C ARG A 15 -1.38 -7.08 -17.47
N GLY A 16 -2.15 -7.37 -16.43
CA GLY A 16 -1.83 -7.02 -15.04
C GLY A 16 -2.07 -5.56 -14.67
N ILE A 17 -2.12 -5.28 -13.36
CA ILE A 17 -2.51 -3.98 -12.81
C ILE A 17 -1.65 -2.82 -13.34
N SER A 18 -0.34 -3.00 -13.49
CA SER A 18 0.58 -1.95 -13.91
C SER A 18 0.29 -1.43 -15.33
N ARG A 19 -0.02 -2.34 -16.27
CA ARG A 19 -0.28 -1.93 -17.67
C ARG A 19 -1.65 -1.27 -17.80
N ARG A 20 -2.66 -1.75 -17.08
CA ARG A 20 -3.97 -1.08 -16.98
C ARG A 20 -3.83 0.34 -16.46
N THR A 21 -3.22 0.51 -15.28
CA THR A 21 -3.04 1.84 -14.66
C THR A 21 -2.28 2.80 -15.57
N GLN A 22 -1.23 2.32 -16.25
CA GLN A 22 -0.50 3.14 -17.22
C GLN A 22 -1.38 3.57 -18.41
N SER A 23 -2.16 2.65 -18.99
CA SER A 23 -3.09 2.96 -20.07
C SER A 23 -4.13 3.98 -19.64
N ASP A 24 -4.68 3.85 -18.43
CA ASP A 24 -5.69 4.77 -17.89
C ASP A 24 -5.13 6.19 -17.72
N ILE A 25 -3.91 6.30 -17.17
CA ILE A 25 -3.21 7.58 -17.02
C ILE A 25 -2.98 8.23 -18.38
N TYR A 26 -2.51 7.48 -19.38
CA TYR A 26 -2.25 8.05 -20.70
C TYR A 26 -3.53 8.46 -21.44
N ARG A 27 -4.58 7.64 -21.39
CA ARG A 27 -5.88 7.97 -22.01
C ARG A 27 -6.46 9.25 -21.40
N ALA A 28 -6.45 9.36 -20.06
CA ALA A 28 -6.89 10.57 -19.37
C ALA A 28 -6.00 11.80 -19.71
N GLY A 29 -4.70 11.57 -19.91
CA GLY A 29 -3.77 12.62 -20.32
C GLY A 29 -4.06 13.20 -21.71
N ILE A 30 -4.61 12.41 -22.64
CA ILE A 30 -5.02 12.89 -23.97
C ILE A 30 -6.14 13.95 -23.85
N SER A 31 -7.05 13.79 -22.89
CA SER A 31 -8.08 14.78 -22.56
C SER A 31 -7.60 15.89 -21.62
N GLY A 32 -6.29 16.02 -21.38
CA GLY A 32 -5.70 17.03 -20.51
C GLY A 32 -5.85 16.76 -19.01
N THR A 33 -6.39 15.60 -18.62
CA THR A 33 -6.58 15.23 -17.22
C THR A 33 -5.26 14.73 -16.63
N LYS A 34 -4.80 15.36 -15.55
CA LYS A 34 -3.61 14.93 -14.80
C LYS A 34 -4.01 13.98 -13.67
N PRO A 35 -3.17 12.97 -13.33
CA PRO A 35 -3.40 12.15 -12.14
C PRO A 35 -3.47 13.01 -10.88
N ALA A 36 -4.47 12.76 -10.04
CA ALA A 36 -4.61 13.45 -8.75
C ALA A 36 -3.43 13.15 -7.79
N VAL A 37 -2.89 11.93 -7.87
CA VAL A 37 -1.74 11.48 -7.08
C VAL A 37 -0.48 11.50 -7.96
N PRO A 38 0.62 12.15 -7.53
CA PRO A 38 1.88 12.11 -8.25
C PRO A 38 2.43 10.69 -8.38
N VAL A 39 2.89 10.32 -9.58
CA VAL A 39 3.43 8.97 -9.86
C VAL A 39 4.89 8.78 -9.44
N ALA A 40 5.61 9.88 -9.20
CA ALA A 40 7.00 9.85 -8.73
C ALA A 40 7.04 10.01 -7.21
N SER A 41 7.83 9.16 -6.53
CA SER A 41 7.91 9.13 -5.06
C SER A 41 8.29 10.48 -4.45
N ALA A 42 9.30 11.17 -4.99
CA ALA A 42 9.71 12.49 -4.51
C ALA A 42 8.61 13.56 -4.70
N ALA A 43 7.83 13.47 -5.79
CA ALA A 43 6.72 14.37 -6.02
C ALA A 43 5.54 14.07 -5.07
N LEU A 44 5.31 12.80 -4.75
CA LEU A 44 4.31 12.37 -3.77
C LEU A 44 4.67 12.89 -2.37
N GLU A 45 5.93 12.76 -1.96
CA GLU A 45 6.42 13.31 -0.68
C GLU A 45 6.28 14.83 -0.62
N SER A 46 6.62 15.53 -1.70
CA SER A 46 6.43 16.99 -1.81
C SER A 46 4.97 17.40 -1.73
N ALA A 47 4.07 16.64 -2.35
CA ALA A 47 2.63 16.88 -2.27
C ALA A 47 2.10 16.61 -0.84
N ALA A 48 2.55 15.52 -0.19
CA ALA A 48 2.20 15.21 1.19
C ALA A 48 2.67 16.31 2.16
N ARG A 49 3.89 16.84 1.98
CA ARG A 49 4.40 17.97 2.79
C ARG A 49 3.52 19.21 2.72
N LYS A 50 2.85 19.44 1.58
CA LYS A 50 1.93 20.58 1.40
C LYS A 50 0.54 20.31 1.95
N ALA A 51 0.13 19.05 2.00
CA ALA A 51 -1.21 18.65 2.41
C ALA A 51 -1.33 18.38 3.93
N LEU A 52 -0.24 17.95 4.56
CA LEU A 52 -0.20 17.58 5.98
C LEU A 52 0.17 18.76 6.87
N SER A 53 -0.17 18.67 8.16
CA SER A 53 0.42 19.55 9.16
C SER A 53 1.93 19.31 9.25
N ALA A 54 2.67 20.31 9.72
CA ALA A 54 4.11 20.19 9.90
C ALA A 54 4.49 19.03 10.84
N GLU A 55 3.70 18.83 11.90
CA GLU A 55 3.87 17.74 12.87
C GLU A 55 3.60 16.37 12.23
N ALA A 56 2.47 16.20 11.53
CA ALA A 56 2.15 14.96 10.84
C ALA A 56 3.19 14.60 9.79
N PHE A 57 3.63 15.58 9.01
CA PHE A 57 4.69 15.35 8.03
C PHE A 57 6.01 14.96 8.70
N ALA A 58 6.40 15.64 9.79
CA ALA A 58 7.63 15.32 10.52
C ALA A 58 7.59 13.90 11.12
N TYR A 59 6.45 13.48 11.67
CA TYR A 59 6.26 12.14 12.22
C TYR A 59 6.40 11.05 11.14
N ILE A 60 5.78 11.26 9.97
CA ILE A 60 5.73 10.26 8.90
C ILE A 60 7.02 10.21 8.09
N ALA A 61 7.59 11.36 7.74
CA ALA A 61 8.76 11.45 6.87
C ALA A 61 10.09 11.33 7.63
N GLY A 62 10.10 11.66 8.92
CA GLY A 62 11.31 11.71 9.75
C GLY A 62 11.84 10.34 10.14
N GLY A 63 13.13 10.30 10.47
CA GLY A 63 13.83 9.11 10.95
C GLY A 63 14.62 9.31 12.24
N ALA A 64 15.30 8.25 12.65
CA ALA A 64 16.15 8.30 13.84
C ALA A 64 17.44 9.10 13.60
N GLY A 65 17.74 10.01 14.54
CA GLY A 65 19.00 10.75 14.57
C GLY A 65 19.24 11.57 13.30
N ALA A 66 20.43 11.46 12.72
CA ALA A 66 20.79 12.15 11.48
C ALA A 66 20.24 11.49 10.20
N GLU A 67 19.30 10.55 10.32
CA GLU A 67 18.57 9.87 9.21
C GLU A 67 19.46 9.14 8.20
N ARG A 68 20.74 8.93 8.53
CA ARG A 68 21.73 8.28 7.66
C ARG A 68 21.30 6.88 7.23
N THR A 69 20.64 6.13 8.11
CA THR A 69 20.13 4.80 7.80
C THR A 69 19.02 4.84 6.75
N MET A 70 18.12 5.82 6.80
CA MET A 70 17.07 5.96 5.77
C MET A 70 17.67 6.33 4.41
N ALA A 71 18.68 7.20 4.39
CA ALA A 71 19.42 7.51 3.16
C ALA A 71 20.16 6.26 2.63
N ALA A 72 20.79 5.49 3.51
CA ALA A 72 21.48 4.25 3.16
C ALA A 72 20.54 3.17 2.59
N ASN A 73 19.33 3.03 3.16
CA ASN A 73 18.31 2.11 2.66
C ASN A 73 17.93 2.40 1.20
N ARG A 74 17.76 3.67 0.84
CA ARG A 74 17.46 4.08 -0.54
C ARG A 74 18.67 3.88 -1.45
N ALA A 75 19.85 4.34 -1.03
CA ALA A 75 21.09 4.20 -1.79
C ALA A 75 21.46 2.74 -2.06
N ALA A 76 21.03 1.80 -1.20
CA ALA A 76 21.30 0.39 -1.36
C ALA A 76 20.74 -0.22 -2.65
N PHE A 77 19.58 0.23 -3.11
CA PHE A 77 19.00 -0.24 -4.37
C PHE A 77 19.82 0.20 -5.59
N GLY A 78 20.48 1.37 -5.52
CA GLY A 78 21.33 1.88 -6.60
C GLY A 78 22.60 1.06 -6.85
N ARG A 79 22.95 0.15 -5.94
CA ARG A 79 24.07 -0.81 -6.12
C ARG A 79 23.72 -1.98 -7.03
N TRP A 80 22.43 -2.16 -7.33
CA TRP A 80 21.93 -3.25 -8.14
C TRP A 80 21.34 -2.73 -9.45
N GLN A 81 21.46 -3.54 -10.50
CA GLN A 81 20.92 -3.24 -11.82
C GLN A 81 20.10 -4.42 -12.31
N VAL A 82 18.97 -4.13 -12.95
CA VAL A 82 18.19 -5.14 -13.66
C VAL A 82 18.82 -5.33 -15.03
N TRP A 83 19.33 -6.54 -15.31
CA TRP A 83 19.92 -6.87 -16.61
C TRP A 83 18.82 -7.12 -17.66
N PRO A 84 18.69 -6.30 -18.71
CA PRO A 84 17.67 -6.50 -19.74
C PRO A 84 17.90 -7.80 -20.51
N ARG A 85 16.83 -8.54 -20.78
CA ARG A 85 16.88 -9.79 -21.57
C ARG A 85 16.18 -9.54 -22.91
N PRO A 86 16.92 -9.16 -23.98
CA PRO A 86 16.31 -8.87 -25.27
C PRO A 86 15.69 -10.15 -25.88
N LEU A 87 14.74 -9.95 -26.81
CA LEU A 87 14.05 -11.02 -27.55
C LEU A 87 13.33 -12.04 -26.64
N ARG A 88 12.82 -11.59 -25.49
CA ARG A 88 11.95 -12.38 -24.62
C ARG A 88 10.52 -11.89 -24.77
N ASP A 89 9.61 -12.82 -25.07
CA ASP A 89 8.19 -12.50 -25.05
C ASP A 89 7.73 -12.30 -23.60
N VAL A 90 7.25 -11.09 -23.32
CA VAL A 90 6.71 -10.63 -22.04
C VAL A 90 5.36 -9.93 -22.25
N SER A 91 4.67 -10.29 -23.34
CA SER A 91 3.33 -9.80 -23.67
C SER A 91 2.34 -10.07 -22.52
N GLU A 92 2.48 -11.22 -21.87
CA GLU A 92 1.82 -11.59 -20.62
C GLU A 92 2.84 -11.68 -19.47
N ARG A 93 2.50 -11.14 -18.30
CA ARG A 93 3.26 -11.35 -17.06
C ARG A 93 2.31 -11.70 -15.93
N ASP A 94 2.67 -12.73 -15.18
CA ASP A 94 2.03 -13.08 -13.92
C ASP A 94 2.91 -12.60 -12.76
N LEU A 95 2.39 -11.69 -11.94
CA LEU A 95 3.02 -11.24 -10.69
C LEU A 95 2.44 -11.96 -9.47
N GLY A 96 1.50 -12.86 -9.66
CA GLY A 96 0.85 -13.50 -8.55
C GLY A 96 1.80 -14.43 -7.80
N VAL A 97 1.58 -14.52 -6.50
CA VAL A 97 2.34 -15.39 -5.60
C VAL A 97 1.39 -16.12 -4.65
N ASP A 98 1.77 -17.33 -4.21
CA ASP A 98 1.08 -17.97 -3.10
C ASP A 98 1.70 -17.46 -1.79
N PHE A 99 0.88 -16.78 -0.99
CA PHE A 99 1.33 -16.17 0.25
C PHE A 99 0.36 -16.54 1.38
N LEU A 100 0.87 -17.27 2.38
CA LEU A 100 0.12 -17.78 3.53
C LEU A 100 -1.14 -18.56 3.10
N GLY A 101 -0.99 -19.48 2.15
CA GLY A 101 -2.06 -20.35 1.68
C GLY A 101 -3.11 -19.67 0.79
N LYS A 102 -2.91 -18.40 0.38
CA LYS A 102 -3.79 -17.69 -0.54
C LYS A 102 -3.04 -17.19 -1.77
N ARG A 103 -3.62 -17.37 -2.96
CA ARG A 103 -3.13 -16.76 -4.20
C ARG A 103 -3.32 -15.25 -4.13
N ARG A 104 -2.25 -14.48 -4.28
CA ARG A 104 -2.24 -13.01 -4.32
C ARG A 104 -1.88 -12.54 -5.74
N PRO A 105 -2.40 -11.40 -6.20
CA PRO A 105 -2.12 -10.89 -7.55
C PRO A 105 -0.75 -10.19 -7.69
N THR A 106 -0.02 -10.02 -6.58
CA THR A 106 1.23 -9.24 -6.52
C THR A 106 2.11 -9.73 -5.37
N PRO A 107 3.46 -9.62 -5.46
CA PRO A 107 4.37 -9.94 -4.37
C PRO A 107 4.52 -8.80 -3.36
N LEU A 108 3.65 -7.78 -3.42
CA LEU A 108 3.68 -6.62 -2.55
C LEU A 108 2.65 -6.74 -1.42
N LEU A 109 2.96 -6.14 -0.28
CA LEU A 109 2.05 -5.94 0.84
C LEU A 109 2.20 -4.51 1.37
N LEU A 110 1.16 -4.01 2.04
CA LEU A 110 1.22 -2.76 2.79
C LEU A 110 1.75 -3.04 4.20
N ALA A 111 2.85 -2.38 4.53
CA ALA A 111 3.52 -2.48 5.81
C ALA A 111 2.63 -1.92 6.94
N PRO A 112 2.77 -2.43 8.18
CA PRO A 112 2.04 -1.89 9.32
C PRO A 112 2.55 -0.49 9.65
N LEU A 113 1.65 0.49 9.56
CA LEU A 113 1.88 1.87 9.99
C LEU A 113 0.88 2.19 11.09
N GLY A 114 1.36 2.72 12.21
CA GLY A 114 0.50 3.24 13.26
C GLY A 114 0.17 4.71 13.05
N VAL A 115 -0.78 5.21 13.83
CA VAL A 115 -1.11 6.64 13.94
C VAL A 115 -1.43 7.30 12.59
N MET A 116 -2.16 6.59 11.71
CA MET A 116 -2.43 7.05 10.35
C MET A 116 -3.50 8.15 10.30
N GLU A 117 -4.21 8.42 11.40
CA GLU A 117 -5.11 9.57 11.55
C GLU A 117 -4.39 10.91 11.38
N MET A 118 -3.07 10.95 11.61
CA MET A 118 -2.25 12.13 11.30
C MET A 118 -2.23 12.47 9.80
N ALA A 119 -2.40 11.46 8.94
CA ALA A 119 -2.41 11.64 7.49
C ALA A 119 -3.81 11.93 6.95
N HIS A 120 -4.83 11.22 7.45
CA HIS A 120 -6.21 11.34 6.99
C HIS A 120 -7.17 10.77 8.03
N GLY A 121 -8.34 11.40 8.24
CA GLY A 121 -9.30 10.99 9.27
C GLY A 121 -9.84 9.56 9.14
N ASP A 122 -9.98 9.04 7.91
CA ASP A 122 -10.36 7.64 7.68
C ASP A 122 -9.24 6.63 7.98
N ALA A 123 -7.98 7.07 8.04
CA ALA A 123 -6.79 6.30 8.42
C ALA A 123 -6.77 4.84 7.91
N ASP A 124 -6.71 3.87 8.82
CA ASP A 124 -6.67 2.43 8.55
C ASP A 124 -7.83 1.93 7.70
N LEU A 125 -9.02 2.53 7.82
CA LEU A 125 -10.20 2.14 7.07
C LEU A 125 -10.03 2.44 5.58
N ALA A 126 -9.47 3.61 5.25
CA ALA A 126 -9.18 3.99 3.87
C ALA A 126 -8.13 3.06 3.26
N VAL A 127 -7.07 2.76 4.01
CA VAL A 127 -5.99 1.86 3.56
C VAL A 127 -6.52 0.45 3.35
N ALA A 128 -7.30 -0.09 4.28
CA ALA A 128 -7.87 -1.43 4.17
C ALA A 128 -8.81 -1.57 2.97
N ARG A 129 -9.69 -0.58 2.73
CA ARG A 129 -10.57 -0.54 1.55
C ARG A 129 -9.77 -0.48 0.26
N ALA A 130 -8.76 0.39 0.20
CA ALA A 130 -7.89 0.51 -0.97
C ALA A 130 -7.17 -0.81 -1.25
N ALA A 131 -6.54 -1.41 -0.22
CA ALA A 131 -5.82 -2.67 -0.31
C ALA A 131 -6.71 -3.82 -0.81
N ALA A 132 -7.91 -3.96 -0.22
CA ALA A 132 -8.88 -4.97 -0.63
C ALA A 132 -9.35 -4.79 -2.08
N SER A 133 -9.57 -3.55 -2.52
CA SER A 133 -10.03 -3.27 -3.89
C SER A 133 -9.04 -3.68 -4.99
N VAL A 134 -7.75 -3.78 -4.65
CA VAL A 134 -6.69 -4.23 -5.59
C VAL A 134 -6.07 -5.57 -5.21
N GLY A 135 -6.57 -6.23 -4.16
CA GLY A 135 -6.08 -7.52 -3.69
C GLY A 135 -4.68 -7.52 -3.08
N VAL A 136 -4.15 -6.35 -2.69
CA VAL A 136 -2.87 -6.22 -2.00
C VAL A 136 -3.09 -6.52 -0.51
N PRO A 137 -2.32 -7.41 0.13
CA PRO A 137 -2.42 -7.61 1.56
C PRO A 137 -2.06 -6.35 2.35
N TYR A 138 -2.91 -5.96 3.30
CA TYR A 138 -2.65 -4.97 4.34
C TYR A 138 -2.32 -5.66 5.66
N THR A 139 -1.26 -5.20 6.33
CA THR A 139 -0.88 -5.58 7.69
C THR A 139 -1.28 -4.49 8.66
N LEU A 140 -2.25 -4.77 9.52
CA LEU A 140 -2.71 -3.83 10.53
C LEU A 140 -1.66 -3.69 11.64
N SER A 141 -1.38 -2.44 12.04
CA SER A 141 -0.47 -2.13 13.14
C SER A 141 -1.12 -2.36 14.50
N ASN A 142 -0.33 -2.74 15.51
CA ASN A 142 -0.77 -2.71 16.90
C ASN A 142 -1.18 -1.30 17.36
N GLN A 143 -0.63 -0.26 16.72
CA GLN A 143 -0.94 1.16 16.97
C GLN A 143 -1.82 1.75 15.86
N ALA A 144 -2.73 0.94 15.30
CA ALA A 144 -3.74 1.44 14.39
C ALA A 144 -4.65 2.48 15.05
N SER A 145 -5.17 3.40 14.23
CA SER A 145 -6.06 4.48 14.63
C SER A 145 -7.49 4.00 14.89
N PHE A 146 -7.84 2.84 14.30
CA PHE A 146 -9.14 2.19 14.46
C PHE A 146 -8.97 0.76 15.02
N PRO A 147 -9.94 0.26 15.81
CA PRO A 147 -9.97 -1.13 16.25
C PRO A 147 -9.96 -2.09 15.06
N MET A 148 -9.25 -3.23 15.21
CA MET A 148 -9.10 -4.23 14.14
C MET A 148 -10.44 -4.74 13.60
N GLU A 149 -11.46 -4.80 14.44
CA GLU A 149 -12.81 -5.23 14.09
C GLU A 149 -13.45 -4.25 13.09
N GLN A 150 -13.31 -2.94 13.32
CA GLN A 150 -13.84 -1.93 12.39
C GLN A 150 -13.08 -1.94 11.06
N VAL A 151 -11.77 -2.21 11.11
CA VAL A 151 -10.95 -2.37 9.90
C VAL A 151 -11.37 -3.61 9.10
N ALA A 152 -11.65 -4.71 9.79
CA ALA A 152 -12.14 -5.95 9.21
C ALA A 152 -13.52 -5.75 8.54
N ASP A 153 -14.43 -5.02 9.20
CA ASP A 153 -15.76 -4.67 8.68
C ASP A 153 -15.68 -3.72 7.46
N ALA A 154 -14.75 -2.76 7.48
CA ALA A 154 -14.56 -1.84 6.37
C ALA A 154 -14.00 -2.53 5.11
N ALA A 155 -13.31 -3.67 5.28
CA ALA A 155 -12.77 -4.47 4.20
C ALA A 155 -12.97 -5.98 4.46
N PRO A 156 -14.20 -6.51 4.29
CA PRO A 156 -14.51 -7.91 4.61
C PRO A 156 -13.68 -8.93 3.82
N GLN A 157 -13.29 -8.56 2.59
CA GLN A 157 -12.45 -9.39 1.71
C GLN A 157 -10.95 -9.08 1.82
N GLY A 158 -10.57 -8.16 2.71
CA GLY A 158 -9.18 -7.78 2.96
C GLY A 158 -8.36 -8.88 3.64
N SER A 159 -7.04 -8.73 3.67
CA SER A 159 -6.20 -9.61 4.50
C SER A 159 -6.38 -9.32 5.99
N ARG A 160 -6.11 -10.34 6.82
CA ARG A 160 -6.16 -10.29 8.28
C ARG A 160 -4.77 -10.42 8.89
N LEU A 161 -3.79 -9.72 8.30
CA LEU A 161 -2.44 -9.69 8.85
C LEU A 161 -2.42 -8.66 9.97
N PHE A 162 -1.91 -9.04 11.13
CA PHE A 162 -1.79 -8.16 12.29
C PHE A 162 -0.36 -8.18 12.79
N GLN A 163 0.22 -7.00 12.97
CA GLN A 163 1.53 -6.81 13.59
C GLN A 163 1.33 -6.56 15.08
N LEU A 164 1.75 -7.51 15.91
CA LEU A 164 1.72 -7.38 17.36
C LEU A 164 2.97 -6.65 17.87
N TYR A 165 2.79 -5.61 18.69
CA TYR A 165 3.85 -5.15 19.58
C TYR A 165 3.73 -5.92 20.88
N TRP A 166 4.76 -6.71 21.19
CA TRP A 166 4.74 -7.56 22.37
C TRP A 166 4.75 -6.71 23.64
N SER A 167 3.69 -6.83 24.44
CA SER A 167 3.58 -6.19 25.74
C SER A 167 4.20 -7.06 26.83
N ALA A 168 4.59 -6.44 27.94
CA ALA A 168 4.96 -7.16 29.16
C ALA A 168 3.78 -7.92 29.80
N SER A 169 2.55 -7.63 29.40
CA SER A 169 1.34 -8.33 29.84
C SER A 169 0.94 -9.43 28.87
N ASP A 170 1.07 -10.69 29.31
CA ASP A 170 0.62 -11.85 28.54
C ASP A 170 -0.89 -11.87 28.32
N ASP A 171 -1.68 -11.33 29.26
CA ASP A 171 -3.13 -11.21 29.12
C ASP A 171 -3.50 -10.25 27.99
N LEU A 172 -2.80 -9.13 27.87
CA LEU A 172 -2.99 -8.20 26.76
C LEU A 172 -2.59 -8.84 25.42
N ASN A 173 -1.44 -9.52 25.38
CA ASN A 173 -0.98 -10.22 24.17
C ASN A 173 -2.01 -11.29 23.74
N ARG A 174 -2.52 -12.09 24.68
CA ARG A 174 -3.55 -13.10 24.43
C ARG A 174 -4.84 -12.47 23.91
N SER A 175 -5.28 -11.36 24.51
CA SER A 175 -6.47 -10.64 24.08
C SER A 175 -6.33 -10.13 22.64
N LEU A 176 -5.21 -9.49 22.30
CA LEU A 176 -4.96 -8.97 20.95
C LEU A 176 -4.88 -10.10 19.91
N LEU A 177 -4.20 -11.20 20.22
CA LEU A 177 -4.09 -12.35 19.32
C LEU A 177 -5.45 -13.01 19.08
N ALA A 178 -6.24 -13.23 20.15
CA ALA A 178 -7.57 -13.84 20.03
C ALA A 178 -8.52 -12.96 19.18
N ARG A 179 -8.45 -11.64 19.34
CA ARG A 179 -9.22 -10.69 18.51
C ARG A 179 -8.76 -10.71 17.06
N ALA A 180 -7.46 -10.77 16.82
CA ALA A 180 -6.90 -10.82 15.46
C ALA A 180 -7.26 -12.12 14.73
N GLU A 181 -7.33 -13.25 15.45
CA GLU A 181 -7.78 -14.53 14.91
C GLU A 181 -9.29 -14.53 14.59
N ALA A 182 -10.10 -13.85 15.40
CA ALA A 182 -11.54 -13.77 15.23
C ALA A 182 -12.00 -12.77 14.14
N SER A 183 -11.18 -11.77 13.83
CA SER A 183 -11.49 -10.67 12.89
C SER A 183 -11.31 -11.01 11.41
#